data_AF-A0A944EMM8-F1
#
_entry.id   AF-A0A944EMM8-F1
#
_cell.length_a   1.000
_cell.length_b   1.000
_cell.length_c   1.000
_cell.angle_alpha   90.00
_cell.angle_beta   90.00
_cell.angle_gamma   90.00
#
_symmetry.space_group_name_H-M   'P 1'
#
loop_
_entity.id
_entity.type
_entity.pdbx_description
1 polymer ?
#
loop_
_entity_poly.entity_id
_entity_poly.type
_entity_poly.pdbx_seq_one_letter_code
_entity_poly.pdbx_strand_id
1 'polypeptide(L)'
;MERRNLESAAAIYYYLRGLLSIPAGAVIIFAGLGNLKWGPLRHAWVFMGCLLAAAAAYLLITRYYNENYGRVTLSTRAQTKGAVATAVSAVVVAGGVQTDWSLDLPLSLTAASFALIMVVYYAVGVGLRAHNTIICGTLLAVGLVPVWGGAGADSKINLGLILAGAATIATGIFDHRALNRAFGPSEELTAGNSNARV
;
A
#
# COMPACT_ATOMS: atom_id res chain seq x y z
N MET A 1 31.78 0.72 -10.00
CA MET A 1 30.74 0.36 -9.00
C MET A 1 30.43 -1.12 -9.12
N GLU A 2 30.43 -1.88 -8.01
CA GLU A 2 30.05 -3.29 -8.01
C GLU A 2 28.57 -3.50 -8.39
N ARG A 3 28.29 -4.53 -9.20
CA ARG A 3 26.94 -4.93 -9.64
C ARG A 3 25.95 -5.06 -8.48
N ARG A 4 26.42 -5.53 -7.33
CA ARG A 4 25.65 -5.70 -6.10
C ARG A 4 25.16 -4.38 -5.51
N ASN A 5 25.94 -3.30 -5.67
CA ASN A 5 25.57 -1.96 -5.24
C ASN A 5 24.54 -1.32 -6.19
N LEU A 6 24.58 -1.65 -7.48
CA LEU A 6 23.57 -1.22 -8.46
C LEU A 6 22.23 -1.97 -8.26
N GLU A 7 22.27 -3.27 -7.96
CA GLU A 7 21.08 -4.07 -7.65
C GLU A 7 20.43 -3.65 -6.32
N SER A 8 21.24 -3.34 -5.30
CA SER A 8 20.76 -2.80 -4.01
C SER A 8 20.12 -1.42 -4.19
N ALA A 9 20.77 -0.52 -4.94
CA ALA A 9 20.21 0.79 -5.25
C ALA A 9 18.88 0.65 -6.02
N ALA A 10 18.84 -0.13 -7.11
CA ALA A 10 17.63 -0.35 -7.92
C ALA A 10 16.46 -0.96 -7.12
N ALA A 11 16.73 -1.87 -6.18
CA ALA A 11 15.72 -2.41 -5.28
C ALA A 11 15.16 -1.34 -4.34
N ILE A 12 16.02 -0.50 -3.76
CA ILE A 12 15.63 0.64 -2.91
C ILE A 12 14.70 1.61 -3.68
N TYR A 13 14.96 1.87 -4.97
CA TYR A 13 14.13 2.77 -5.77
C TYR A 13 12.75 2.22 -6.13
N TYR A 14 12.63 0.93 -6.44
CA TYR A 14 11.35 0.35 -6.85
C TYR A 14 10.32 0.45 -5.72
N TYR A 15 10.74 0.13 -4.50
CA TYR A 15 9.86 0.15 -3.33
C TYR A 15 9.48 1.57 -2.87
N LEU A 16 10.26 2.58 -3.27
CA LEU A 16 10.00 3.97 -2.94
C LEU A 16 9.00 4.67 -3.89
N ARG A 17 8.45 3.95 -4.88
CA ARG A 17 7.37 4.42 -5.75
C ARG A 17 6.02 4.49 -5.01
N GLY A 18 6.01 5.18 -3.88
CA GLY A 18 4.91 5.18 -2.93
C GLY A 18 3.58 5.69 -3.50
N LEU A 19 3.58 6.50 -4.56
CA LEU A 19 2.32 6.90 -5.21
C LEU A 19 1.54 5.70 -5.78
N LEU A 20 2.20 4.58 -6.10
CA LEU A 20 1.52 3.36 -6.55
C LEU A 20 0.66 2.72 -5.45
N SER A 21 0.89 3.05 -4.18
CA SER A 21 0.03 2.59 -3.10
C SER A 21 -1.29 3.35 -3.04
N ILE A 22 -1.39 4.53 -3.67
CA ILE A 22 -2.61 5.35 -3.62
C ILE A 22 -3.78 4.62 -4.31
N PRO A 23 -3.64 4.17 -5.59
CA PRO A 23 -4.69 3.38 -6.22
C PRO A 23 -5.00 2.08 -5.46
N ALA A 24 -3.97 1.41 -4.91
CA ALA A 24 -4.16 0.17 -4.17
C ALA A 24 -5.00 0.41 -2.90
N GLY A 25 -4.66 1.41 -2.09
CA GLY A 25 -5.41 1.76 -0.89
C GLY A 25 -6.82 2.28 -1.21
N ALA A 26 -6.99 3.00 -2.32
CA ALA A 26 -8.31 3.42 -2.80
C ALA A 26 -9.22 2.22 -3.11
N VAL A 27 -8.71 1.18 -3.78
CA VAL A 27 -9.46 -0.06 -4.04
C VAL A 27 -9.90 -0.73 -2.73
N ILE A 28 -9.02 -0.78 -1.72
CA ILE A 28 -9.35 -1.36 -0.41
C ILE A 28 -10.47 -0.54 0.28
N ILE A 29 -10.39 0.79 0.25
CA ILE A 29 -11.43 1.68 0.78
C ILE A 29 -12.77 1.45 0.05
N PHE A 30 -12.75 1.40 -1.29
CA PHE A 30 -13.96 1.17 -2.08
C PHE A 30 -14.58 -0.18 -1.78
N ALA A 31 -13.78 -1.23 -1.53
CA ALA A 31 -14.29 -2.54 -1.13
C ALA A 31 -15.02 -2.46 0.21
N GLY A 32 -14.41 -1.84 1.23
CA GLY A 32 -15.06 -1.66 2.54
C GLY A 32 -16.34 -0.82 2.46
N LEU A 33 -16.31 0.31 1.74
CA LEU A 33 -17.48 1.18 1.56
C LEU A 33 -18.59 0.52 0.73
N GLY A 34 -18.23 -0.23 -0.32
CA GLY A 34 -19.18 -0.96 -1.17
C GLY A 34 -19.90 -2.06 -0.40
N ASN A 35 -19.16 -2.83 0.41
CA ASN A 35 -19.73 -3.85 1.29
C ASN A 35 -20.68 -3.25 2.33
N LEU A 36 -20.34 -2.07 2.87
CA LEU A 36 -21.24 -1.31 3.76
C LEU A 36 -22.42 -0.64 3.03
N LYS A 37 -22.48 -0.75 1.70
CA LYS A 37 -23.47 -0.07 0.84
C LYS A 37 -23.53 1.45 1.09
N TRP A 38 -22.37 2.04 1.37
CA TRP A 38 -22.28 3.45 1.72
C TRP A 38 -22.42 4.34 0.49
N GLY A 39 -23.41 5.24 0.50
CA GLY A 39 -23.62 6.23 -0.56
C GLY A 39 -23.79 5.60 -1.95
N PRO A 40 -23.18 6.20 -3.00
CA PRO A 40 -23.28 5.71 -4.38
C PRO A 40 -22.69 4.30 -4.59
N LEU A 41 -21.75 3.86 -3.74
CA LEU A 41 -21.09 2.56 -3.84
C LEU A 41 -22.00 1.36 -3.55
N ARG A 42 -23.24 1.62 -3.08
CA ARG A 42 -24.30 0.59 -3.04
C ARG A 42 -24.63 0.00 -4.42
N HIS A 43 -24.31 0.72 -5.49
CA HIS A 43 -24.55 0.27 -6.86
C HIS A 43 -23.28 -0.34 -7.46
N ALA A 44 -23.36 -1.59 -7.91
CA ALA A 44 -22.20 -2.34 -8.44
C ALA A 44 -21.49 -1.62 -9.60
N TRP A 45 -22.23 -0.91 -10.46
CA TRP A 45 -21.65 -0.17 -11.57
C TRP A 45 -20.78 1.01 -11.11
N VAL A 46 -21.10 1.65 -9.97
CA VAL A 46 -20.27 2.71 -9.38
C VAL A 46 -18.97 2.12 -8.87
N PHE A 47 -19.04 0.98 -8.18
CA PHE A 47 -17.85 0.26 -7.72
C PHE A 47 -16.93 -0.11 -8.90
N MET A 48 -17.50 -0.65 -9.99
CA MET A 48 -16.75 -0.93 -11.22
C MET A 48 -16.12 0.33 -11.82
N GLY A 49 -16.85 1.45 -11.85
CA GLY A 49 -16.32 2.74 -12.27
C GLY A 49 -15.13 3.20 -11.42
N CYS A 50 -15.21 3.03 -10.09
CA CYS A 50 -14.11 3.33 -9.17
C CYS A 50 -12.89 2.42 -9.39
N LEU A 51 -13.09 1.12 -9.66
CA LEU A 51 -12.00 0.20 -9.99
C LEU A 51 -11.31 0.59 -11.30
N LEU A 52 -12.08 0.96 -12.33
CA LEU A 52 -11.52 1.45 -13.59
C LEU A 52 -10.74 2.75 -13.40
N ALA A 53 -11.25 3.68 -12.58
CA ALA A 53 -10.54 4.90 -12.25
C ALA A 53 -9.23 4.64 -11.49
N ALA A 54 -9.23 3.71 -10.52
CA ALA A 54 -8.02 3.30 -9.80
C ALA A 54 -7.01 2.62 -10.73
N ALA A 55 -7.45 1.75 -11.64
CA ALA A 55 -6.60 1.12 -12.64
C ALA A 55 -5.97 2.18 -13.59
N ALA A 56 -6.77 3.14 -14.06
CA ALA A 56 -6.28 4.25 -14.86
C ALA A 56 -5.25 5.10 -14.10
N ALA A 57 -5.53 5.43 -12.83
CA ALA A 57 -4.59 6.15 -11.97
C ALA A 57 -3.28 5.38 -11.79
N TYR A 58 -3.34 4.06 -11.56
CA TYR A 58 -2.16 3.21 -11.45
C TYR A 58 -1.30 3.24 -12.73
N LEU A 59 -1.93 3.14 -13.91
CA LEU A 59 -1.22 3.24 -15.18
C LEU A 59 -0.58 4.61 -15.40
N LEU A 60 -1.29 5.69 -15.07
CA LEU A 60 -0.78 7.06 -15.16
C LEU A 60 0.41 7.30 -14.21
N ILE A 61 0.31 6.84 -12.97
CA ILE A 61 1.41 6.94 -11.99
C ILE A 61 2.61 6.09 -12.41
N THR A 62 2.37 4.90 -12.96
CA THR A 62 3.43 4.04 -13.51
C THR A 62 4.14 4.73 -14.66
N ARG A 63 3.38 5.35 -15.57
CA ARG A 63 3.91 6.16 -16.67
C ARG A 63 4.74 7.32 -16.14
N TYR A 64 4.21 8.09 -15.18
CA TYR A 64 4.92 9.18 -14.51
C TYR A 64 6.27 8.72 -13.93
N TYR A 65 6.30 7.61 -13.17
CA TYR A 65 7.56 7.11 -12.62
C TYR A 65 8.54 6.65 -13.70
N ASN A 66 8.05 6.02 -14.76
CA ASN A 66 8.91 5.55 -15.85
C ASN A 66 9.51 6.70 -16.66
N GLU A 67 8.76 7.79 -16.85
CA GLU A 67 9.22 8.99 -17.56
C GLU A 67 10.20 9.81 -16.71
N ASN A 68 9.95 9.94 -15.39
CA ASN A 68 10.71 10.83 -14.52
C ASN A 68 11.89 10.17 -13.78
N TYR A 69 11.79 8.88 -13.47
CA TYR A 69 12.79 8.14 -12.70
C TYR A 69 13.36 6.94 -13.47
N GLY A 70 13.01 6.82 -14.75
CA GLY A 70 13.44 5.73 -15.62
C GLY A 70 12.70 4.41 -15.38
N ARG A 71 12.91 3.48 -16.31
CA ARG A 71 12.34 2.13 -16.23
C ARG A 71 13.20 1.25 -15.34
N VAL A 72 12.59 0.67 -14.32
CA VAL A 72 13.23 -0.34 -13.46
C VAL A 72 12.64 -1.70 -13.82
N THR A 73 13.44 -2.56 -14.43
CA THR A 73 13.08 -3.96 -14.66
C THR A 73 13.50 -4.79 -13.45
N LEU A 74 12.50 -5.29 -12.71
CA LEU A 74 12.74 -6.23 -11.62
C LEU A 74 13.29 -7.56 -12.17
N SER A 75 14.26 -8.15 -11.46
CA SER A 75 14.69 -9.52 -11.76
C SER A 75 13.55 -10.51 -11.48
N THR A 76 13.53 -11.64 -12.20
CA THR A 76 12.53 -12.71 -12.00
C THR A 76 12.44 -13.15 -10.55
N ARG A 77 13.60 -13.25 -9.86
CA ARG A 77 13.66 -13.61 -8.44
C ARG A 77 12.95 -12.57 -7.55
N ALA A 78 13.11 -11.27 -7.84
CA ALA A 78 12.43 -10.22 -7.11
C ALA A 78 10.91 -10.23 -7.38
N GLN A 79 10.50 -10.48 -8.62
CA GLN A 79 9.09 -10.64 -8.98
C GLN A 79 8.44 -11.84 -8.26
N THR A 80 9.09 -13.00 -8.26
CA THR A 80 8.60 -14.19 -7.56
C THR A 80 8.50 -13.96 -6.05
N LYS A 81 9.52 -13.34 -5.44
CA LYS A 81 9.46 -12.98 -4.01
C LYS A 81 8.30 -12.02 -3.71
N GLY A 82 8.08 -11.03 -4.57
CA GLY A 82 6.95 -10.12 -4.46
C GLY A 82 5.61 -10.85 -4.55
N ALA A 83 5.43 -11.71 -5.54
CA ALA A 83 4.21 -12.50 -5.72
C ALA A 83 3.94 -13.42 -4.52
N VAL A 84 4.95 -14.11 -4.00
CA VAL A 84 4.85 -14.94 -2.79
C VAL A 84 4.48 -14.09 -1.58
N ALA A 85 5.13 -12.94 -1.39
CA ALA A 85 4.82 -12.04 -0.28
C ALA A 85 3.36 -11.54 -0.36
N THR A 86 2.88 -11.17 -1.55
CA THR A 86 1.48 -10.77 -1.77
C THR A 86 0.51 -11.92 -1.48
N ALA A 87 0.81 -13.14 -1.92
CA ALA A 87 -0.04 -14.31 -1.67
C ALA A 87 -0.11 -14.64 -0.17
N VAL A 88 1.03 -14.65 0.53
CA VAL A 88 1.08 -14.86 2.00
C VAL A 88 0.31 -13.76 2.71
N SER A 89 0.48 -12.50 2.28
CA SER A 89 -0.27 -11.36 2.83
C SER A 89 -1.78 -11.57 2.70
N ALA A 90 -2.25 -11.97 1.52
CA ALA A 90 -3.67 -12.23 1.29
C ALA A 90 -4.22 -13.33 2.21
N VAL A 91 -3.46 -14.41 2.42
CA VAL A 91 -3.85 -15.50 3.33
C VAL A 91 -3.96 -15.03 4.78
N VAL A 92 -3.00 -14.23 5.26
CA VAL A 92 -3.02 -13.73 6.65
C VAL A 92 -4.17 -12.74 6.87
N VAL A 93 -4.43 -11.83 5.92
CA VAL A 93 -5.61 -10.93 6.01
C VAL A 93 -6.91 -11.74 5.98
N ALA A 94 -7.03 -12.73 5.09
CA ALA A 94 -8.20 -13.59 5.03
C ALA A 94 -8.41 -14.39 6.33
N GLY A 95 -7.33 -14.84 6.97
CA GLY A 95 -7.38 -15.44 8.31
C GLY A 95 -7.90 -14.46 9.37
N GLY A 96 -7.46 -13.20 9.34
CA GLY A 96 -7.98 -12.14 10.21
C GLY A 96 -9.48 -11.93 10.03
N VAL A 97 -9.95 -11.83 8.78
CA VAL A 97 -11.36 -11.71 8.42
C VAL A 97 -12.17 -12.91 8.91
N GLN A 98 -11.69 -14.13 8.65
CA GLN A 98 -12.36 -15.35 9.09
C GLN A 98 -12.46 -15.41 10.62
N THR A 99 -11.44 -14.92 11.32
CA THR A 99 -11.42 -14.91 12.79
C THR A 99 -12.39 -13.85 13.35
N ASP A 100 -12.50 -12.68 12.71
CA ASP A 100 -13.51 -11.67 13.05
C ASP A 100 -14.94 -12.22 12.93
N TRP A 101 -15.22 -13.08 11.93
CA TRP A 101 -16.50 -13.79 11.83
C TRP A 101 -16.68 -14.89 12.87
N SER A 102 -15.60 -15.61 13.22
CA SER A 102 -15.71 -16.83 14.04
C SER A 102 -15.74 -16.57 15.54
N LEU A 103 -14.95 -15.60 16.03
CA LEU A 103 -14.72 -15.41 17.46
C LEU A 103 -15.46 -14.22 18.06
N ASP A 104 -16.05 -13.36 17.21
CA ASP A 104 -16.75 -12.12 17.60
C ASP A 104 -16.06 -11.31 18.71
N LEU A 105 -14.73 -11.24 18.64
CA LEU A 105 -13.94 -10.51 19.63
C LEU A 105 -14.25 -9.01 19.55
N PRO A 106 -14.05 -8.25 20.65
CA PRO A 106 -14.20 -6.79 20.65
C PRO A 106 -13.05 -6.07 19.93
N LEU A 107 -12.34 -6.75 19.04
CA LEU A 107 -11.17 -6.30 18.29
C LEU A 107 -11.49 -6.31 16.79
N SER A 108 -10.71 -5.59 15.97
CA SER A 108 -10.71 -5.73 14.52
C SER A 108 -9.45 -6.50 14.09
N LEU A 109 -9.56 -7.83 13.99
CA LEU A 109 -8.47 -8.68 13.57
C LEU A 109 -8.12 -8.49 12.10
N THR A 110 -9.07 -8.04 11.29
CA THR A 110 -8.83 -7.60 9.91
C THR A 110 -7.80 -6.45 9.88
N ALA A 111 -8.04 -5.38 10.65
CA ALA A 111 -7.12 -4.24 10.71
C ALA A 111 -5.76 -4.62 11.32
N ALA A 112 -5.78 -5.41 12.40
CA ALA A 112 -4.55 -5.87 13.07
C ALA A 112 -3.69 -6.75 12.16
N SER A 113 -4.31 -7.70 11.45
CA SER A 113 -3.61 -8.60 10.51
C SER A 113 -2.98 -7.81 9.36
N PHE A 114 -3.74 -6.85 8.80
CA PHE A 114 -3.22 -5.98 7.74
C PHE A 114 -2.03 -5.15 8.21
N ALA A 115 -2.14 -4.53 9.39
CA ALA A 115 -1.05 -3.74 9.98
C ALA A 115 0.21 -4.59 10.21
N LEU A 116 0.06 -5.80 10.75
CA LEU A 116 1.17 -6.71 11.00
C LEU A 116 1.91 -7.08 9.71
N ILE A 117 1.15 -7.42 8.66
CA ILE A 117 1.72 -7.73 7.34
C ILE A 117 2.48 -6.54 6.78
N MET A 118 1.91 -5.34 6.86
CA MET A 118 2.58 -4.12 6.41
C MET A 118 3.92 -3.94 7.14
N VAL A 119 3.95 -4.08 8.46
CA VAL A 119 5.20 -4.00 9.24
C VAL A 119 6.21 -5.05 8.78
N VAL A 120 5.80 -6.31 8.62
CA VAL A 120 6.68 -7.40 8.17
C VAL A 120 7.21 -7.12 6.76
N TYR A 121 6.34 -6.68 5.84
CA TYR A 121 6.71 -6.33 4.49
C TYR A 121 7.77 -5.22 4.46
N TYR A 122 7.58 -4.15 5.23
CA TYR A 122 8.56 -3.07 5.32
C TYR A 122 9.85 -3.50 6.02
N ALA A 123 9.76 -4.28 7.09
CA ALA A 123 10.94 -4.75 7.83
C ALA A 123 11.84 -5.68 6.99
N VAL A 124 11.25 -6.55 6.17
CA VAL A 124 11.99 -7.56 5.40
C VAL A 124 12.34 -7.09 3.99
N GLY A 125 11.48 -6.29 3.35
CA GLY A 125 11.59 -5.99 1.92
C GLY A 125 12.15 -4.61 1.57
N VAL A 126 11.78 -3.58 2.34
CA VAL A 126 11.92 -2.17 1.91
C VAL A 126 12.79 -1.34 2.86
N GLY A 127 12.90 -1.76 4.11
CA GLY A 127 13.44 -0.97 5.21
C GLY A 127 12.30 -0.32 5.99
N LEU A 128 12.24 -0.61 7.30
CA LEU A 128 11.25 -0.04 8.19
C LEU A 128 11.66 1.39 8.58
N ARG A 129 10.88 2.38 8.13
CA ARG A 129 11.08 3.79 8.45
C ARG A 129 10.14 4.24 9.56
N ALA A 130 10.47 5.36 10.20
CA ALA A 130 9.69 5.89 11.31
C ALA A 130 8.21 6.09 10.96
N HIS A 131 7.88 6.62 9.77
CA HIS A 131 6.49 6.80 9.34
C HIS A 131 5.76 5.47 9.13
N ASN A 132 6.44 4.42 8.64
CA ASN A 132 5.87 3.08 8.51
C ASN A 132 5.49 2.52 9.88
N THR A 133 6.40 2.63 10.84
CA THR A 133 6.17 2.18 12.22
C THR A 133 5.03 2.95 12.88
N ILE A 134 4.98 4.27 12.72
CA ILE A 134 3.92 5.10 13.29
C ILE A 134 2.57 4.73 12.66
N ILE A 135 2.46 4.73 11.33
CA ILE A 135 1.19 4.49 10.64
C ILE A 135 0.68 3.07 10.88
N CYS A 136 1.54 2.06 10.70
CA CYS A 136 1.15 0.67 10.90
C CYS A 136 0.95 0.35 12.39
N GLY A 137 1.76 0.94 13.27
CA GLY A 137 1.60 0.83 14.72
C GLY A 137 0.29 1.43 15.21
N THR A 138 -0.11 2.59 14.68
CA THR A 138 -1.43 3.19 14.98
C THR A 138 -2.55 2.30 14.46
N LEU A 139 -2.47 1.78 13.23
CA LEU A 139 -3.49 0.88 12.71
C LEU A 139 -3.61 -0.40 13.56
N LEU A 140 -2.47 -0.97 13.97
CA LEU A 140 -2.43 -2.14 14.84
C LEU A 140 -3.06 -1.83 16.21
N ALA A 141 -2.68 -0.71 16.82
CA ALA A 141 -3.25 -0.28 18.09
C ALA A 141 -4.77 -0.09 17.99
N VAL A 142 -5.26 0.62 16.97
CA VAL A 142 -6.69 0.82 16.72
C VAL A 142 -7.42 -0.51 16.52
N GLY A 143 -6.82 -1.46 15.78
CA GLY A 143 -7.38 -2.80 15.61
C GLY A 143 -7.45 -3.63 16.90
N LEU A 144 -6.53 -3.40 17.84
CA LEU A 144 -6.43 -4.15 19.11
C LEU A 144 -7.09 -3.45 20.31
N VAL A 145 -7.63 -2.24 20.16
CA VAL A 145 -8.41 -1.60 21.23
C VAL A 145 -9.81 -2.24 21.28
N PRO A 146 -10.36 -2.56 22.47
CA PRO A 146 -11.65 -3.26 22.61
C PRO A 146 -12.89 -2.38 22.32
N VAL A 147 -12.81 -1.42 21.40
CA VAL A 147 -13.91 -0.52 21.02
C VAL A 147 -14.86 -1.13 19.97
N TRP A 148 -14.52 -2.30 19.42
CA TRP A 148 -15.25 -2.91 18.32
C TRP A 148 -16.41 -3.82 18.79
N GLY A 149 -16.50 -4.11 20.09
CA GLY A 149 -17.46 -5.10 20.64
C GLY A 149 -18.95 -4.80 20.43
N GLY A 150 -19.31 -3.59 20.02
CA GLY A 150 -20.69 -3.22 19.67
C GLY A 150 -20.97 -3.21 18.16
N ALA A 151 -19.95 -3.36 17.33
CA ALA A 151 -20.08 -3.46 15.88
C ALA A 151 -20.18 -4.93 15.47
N GLY A 152 -21.21 -5.28 14.70
CA GLY A 152 -21.29 -6.62 14.09
C GLY A 152 -20.06 -6.93 13.23
N ALA A 153 -19.73 -8.20 13.07
CA ALA A 153 -18.52 -8.65 12.37
C ALA A 153 -18.33 -7.98 10.99
N ASP A 154 -19.40 -7.86 10.20
CA ASP A 154 -19.34 -7.18 8.89
C ASP A 154 -18.92 -5.71 8.99
N SER A 155 -19.43 -4.98 9.98
CA SER A 155 -19.03 -3.59 10.21
C SER A 155 -17.56 -3.50 10.63
N LYS A 156 -17.08 -4.42 11.50
CA LYS A 156 -15.68 -4.47 11.95
C LYS A 156 -14.72 -4.73 10.79
N ILE A 157 -15.04 -5.71 9.95
CA ILE A 157 -14.23 -6.08 8.78
C ILE A 157 -14.14 -4.90 7.81
N ASN A 158 -15.29 -4.32 7.45
CA ASN A 158 -15.32 -3.28 6.42
C ASN A 158 -14.71 -1.96 6.89
N LEU A 159 -14.90 -1.56 8.14
CA LEU A 159 -14.19 -0.42 8.73
C LEU A 159 -12.69 -0.70 8.84
N GLY A 160 -12.29 -1.93 9.19
CA GLY A 160 -10.90 -2.35 9.18
C GLY A 160 -10.25 -2.23 7.80
N LEU A 161 -10.96 -2.61 6.72
CA LEU A 161 -10.51 -2.40 5.34
C LEU A 161 -10.36 -0.92 4.99
N ILE A 162 -11.31 -0.07 5.38
CA ILE A 162 -11.22 1.38 5.13
C ILE A 162 -9.98 1.97 5.81
N LEU A 163 -9.74 1.62 7.08
CA LEU A 163 -8.55 2.06 7.81
C LEU A 163 -7.26 1.50 7.21
N ALA A 164 -7.25 0.24 6.77
CA ALA A 164 -6.14 -0.38 6.07
C ALA A 164 -5.80 0.37 4.77
N GLY A 165 -6.79 0.68 3.94
CA GLY A 165 -6.59 1.44 2.71
C GLY A 165 -6.10 2.86 2.97
N ALA A 166 -6.61 3.53 4.01
CA ALA A 166 -6.12 4.85 4.43
C ALA A 166 -4.65 4.79 4.88
N ALA A 167 -4.27 3.78 5.66
CA ALA A 167 -2.88 3.55 6.06
C ALA A 167 -1.98 3.28 4.84
N THR A 168 -2.42 2.46 3.88
CA THR A 168 -1.69 2.19 2.63
C THR A 168 -1.44 3.48 1.83
N ILE A 169 -2.45 4.34 1.68
CA ILE A 169 -2.32 5.65 1.01
C ILE A 169 -1.32 6.53 1.76
N ALA A 170 -1.50 6.68 3.07
CA ALA A 170 -0.65 7.54 3.90
C ALA A 170 0.81 7.10 3.81
N THR A 171 1.09 5.81 3.98
CA THR A 171 2.45 5.28 3.90
C THR A 171 3.09 5.55 2.54
N GLY A 172 2.36 5.36 1.44
CA GLY A 172 2.88 5.66 0.10
C GLY A 172 3.18 7.13 -0.14
N ILE A 173 2.36 8.04 0.40
CA ILE A 173 2.63 9.48 0.32
C ILE A 173 3.97 9.79 1.01
N PHE A 174 4.21 9.23 2.20
CA PHE A 174 5.47 9.44 2.92
C PHE A 174 6.66 8.74 2.25
N ASP A 175 6.47 7.55 1.69
CA ASP A 175 7.50 6.86 0.91
C ASP A 175 7.91 7.67 -0.32
N HIS A 176 6.94 8.24 -1.05
CA HIS A 176 7.22 9.13 -2.18
C HIS A 176 7.92 10.42 -1.75
N ARG A 177 7.49 11.06 -0.65
CA ARG A 177 8.19 12.24 -0.11
C ARG A 177 9.64 11.93 0.26
N ALA A 178 9.88 10.76 0.84
CA ALA A 178 11.22 10.34 1.19
C ALA A 178 12.08 9.99 -0.05
N LEU A 179 11.46 9.49 -1.14
CA LEU A 179 12.12 9.38 -2.44
C LEU A 179 12.56 10.75 -2.96
N ASN A 180 11.66 11.74 -2.95
CA ASN A 180 11.96 13.09 -3.43
C ASN A 180 13.06 13.77 -2.60
N ARG A 181 13.11 13.52 -1.29
CA ARG A 181 14.19 14.02 -0.43
C ARG A 181 15.55 13.38 -0.73
N ALA A 182 15.55 12.10 -1.10
CA ALA A 182 16.79 11.37 -1.36
C ALA A 182 17.39 11.69 -2.74
N PHE A 183 16.55 12.01 -3.74
CA PHE A 183 16.98 12.13 -5.14
C PHE A 183 16.63 13.46 -5.82
N GLY A 184 15.98 14.38 -5.10
CA GLY A 184 15.49 15.63 -5.65
C GLY A 184 14.14 15.46 -6.38
N PRO A 185 13.48 16.58 -6.72
CA PRO A 185 12.31 16.61 -7.61
C PRO A 185 12.69 16.06 -8.99
N SER A 186 11.76 15.37 -9.64
CA SER A 186 11.93 14.87 -11.01
C SER A 186 12.25 15.98 -12.03
N GLU A 187 11.73 17.18 -11.82
CA GLU A 187 11.96 18.35 -12.68
C GLU A 187 13.44 18.78 -12.68
N GLU A 188 14.10 18.73 -11.52
CA GLU A 188 15.52 19.12 -11.39
C GLU A 188 16.47 18.09 -12.02
N LEU A 189 16.14 16.79 -11.89
CA LEU A 189 16.90 15.71 -12.52
C LEU A 189 16.88 15.79 -14.05
N THR A 190 15.76 16.27 -14.62
CA THR A 190 15.61 16.44 -16.07
C THR A 190 16.39 17.67 -16.56
N ALA A 191 16.39 18.77 -15.80
CA ALA A 191 17.13 20.00 -16.11
C ALA A 191 18.66 19.84 -15.98
N GLY A 192 19.14 19.07 -15.00
CA GLY A 192 20.57 18.76 -14.87
C GLY A 192 21.12 17.97 -16.07
N ASN A 193 20.30 17.11 -16.67
CA ASN A 193 20.70 16.27 -17.80
C ASN A 193 20.67 17.02 -19.15
N SER A 194 19.87 18.09 -19.26
CA SER A 194 19.90 18.98 -20.44
C SER A 194 21.12 19.91 -20.45
N ASN A 195 21.59 20.35 -19.27
CA ASN A 195 22.75 21.24 -19.17
C ASN A 195 24.11 20.52 -19.33
N ALA A 196 24.14 19.20 -19.23
CA ALA A 196 25.33 18.38 -19.48
C ALA A 196 25.56 18.07 -20.97
N ARG A 197 24.74 18.60 -21.88
CA ARG A 197 24.84 18.42 -23.34
C ARG A 197 25.21 19.70 -24.10
N VAL A 198 26.04 20.56 -23.50
CA VAL A 198 26.64 21.71 -24.20
C VAL A 198 28.15 21.54 -24.25
#